data_AF-A0A7C8IC14-F1
#
_entry.id   AF-A0A7C8IC14-F1
#
_cell.length_a   1.000
_cell.length_b   1.000
_cell.length_c   1.000
_cell.angle_alpha   90.00
_cell.angle_beta   90.00
_cell.angle_gamma   90.00
#
_symmetry.space_group_name_H-M   'P 1'
#
loop_
_entity.id
_entity.type
_entity.pdbx_description
1 polymer ?
#
loop_
_entity_poly.entity_id
_entity_poly.type
_entity_poly.pdbx_seq_one_letter_code
_entity_poly.pdbx_strand_id
1 'polypeptide(L)'
;MAFQVSTALDSDIDKILSIVFRSYGGTNEYINAVFPRGLTDGGHRISVERMLFIKSVASGVWWDKVVDSQTGEIVGGAMWNLCEKEKPPVFEMDGPPGTWGSELDKRYAQALQRSFVEDESKLWAANNLPLLGMPDLPRSHAPITQ
;
A
#
# COMPACT_ATOMS: atom_id res chain seq x y z
N MET A 1 -3.17 27.35 1.37
CA MET A 1 -3.19 26.03 2.03
C MET A 1 -1.75 25.56 2.15
N ALA A 2 -1.35 25.20 3.37
CA ALA A 2 -0.06 24.56 3.61
C ALA A 2 -0.34 23.08 3.91
N PHE A 3 0.39 22.20 3.24
CA PHE A 3 0.31 20.75 3.44
C PHE A 3 1.61 20.27 4.05
N GLN A 4 1.51 19.35 5.01
CA GLN A 4 2.66 18.73 5.65
C GLN A 4 2.70 17.24 5.34
N VAL A 5 3.84 16.77 4.82
CA VAL A 5 4.12 15.34 4.62
C VAL A 5 4.84 14.80 5.85
N SER A 6 4.43 13.63 6.31
CA SER A 6 5.08 12.90 7.41
C SER A 6 4.84 11.39 7.27
N THR A 7 5.61 10.58 7.97
CA THR A 7 5.38 9.13 8.03
C THR A 7 4.02 8.83 8.66
N ALA A 8 3.28 7.88 8.08
CA ALA A 8 2.00 7.42 8.61
C ALA A 8 2.20 6.42 9.76
N LEU A 9 1.49 6.66 10.86
CA LEU A 9 1.33 5.72 11.97
C LEU A 9 0.32 4.63 11.58
N ASP A 10 0.28 3.54 12.35
CA ASP A 10 -0.68 2.46 12.14
C ASP A 10 -2.13 2.97 12.26
N SER A 11 -2.37 3.89 13.19
CA SER A 11 -3.67 4.54 13.37
C SER A 11 -4.11 5.39 12.18
N ASP A 12 -3.19 5.77 11.30
CA ASP A 12 -3.49 6.61 10.13
C ASP A 12 -3.96 5.79 8.92
N ILE A 13 -3.64 4.48 8.88
CA ILE A 13 -3.88 3.61 7.72
C ILE A 13 -5.35 3.50 7.37
N ASP A 14 -6.23 3.46 8.38
CA ASP A 14 -7.68 3.45 8.19
C ASP A 14 -8.16 4.66 7.38
N LYS A 15 -7.76 5.87 7.80
CA LYS A 15 -8.13 7.11 7.14
C LYS A 15 -7.54 7.20 5.73
N ILE A 16 -6.28 6.80 5.55
CA ILE A 16 -5.61 6.79 4.25
C ILE A 16 -6.34 5.87 3.27
N LEU A 17 -6.64 4.63 3.66
CA LEU A 17 -7.38 3.71 2.78
C LEU A 17 -8.79 4.21 2.46
N SER A 18 -9.46 4.85 3.42
CA SER A 18 -10.77 5.45 3.18
C SER A 18 -10.70 6.51 2.08
N ILE A 19 -9.67 7.36 2.10
CA ILE A 19 -9.42 8.36 1.06
C ILE A 19 -9.16 7.66 -0.28
N VAL A 20 -8.25 6.68 -0.32
CA VAL A 20 -7.90 5.94 -1.55
C VAL A 20 -9.13 5.32 -2.20
N PHE A 21 -9.93 4.54 -1.46
CA PHE A 21 -11.10 3.88 -2.03
C PHE A 21 -12.16 4.88 -2.50
N ARG A 22 -12.38 5.97 -1.75
CA ARG A 22 -13.29 7.05 -2.16
C ARG A 22 -12.81 7.76 -3.42
N SER A 23 -11.50 7.99 -3.57
CA SER A 23 -10.91 8.61 -4.76
C SER A 23 -11.16 7.79 -6.03
N TYR A 24 -11.14 6.47 -5.94
CA TYR A 24 -11.46 5.59 -7.07
C TYR A 24 -12.97 5.36 -7.27
N GLY A 25 -13.80 5.72 -6.29
CA GLY A 25 -15.26 5.68 -6.40
C GLY A 25 -15.85 4.32 -6.76
N GLY A 26 -15.12 3.22 -6.52
CA GLY A 26 -15.53 1.88 -6.92
C GLY A 26 -15.56 1.65 -8.44
N THR A 27 -14.88 2.48 -9.22
CA THR A 27 -14.83 2.36 -10.69
C THR A 27 -13.56 1.69 -11.20
N ASN A 28 -12.48 1.72 -10.43
CA ASN A 28 -11.22 1.10 -10.84
C ASN A 28 -11.26 -0.41 -10.65
N GLU A 29 -11.18 -1.15 -11.76
CA GLU A 29 -11.32 -2.61 -11.80
C GLU A 29 -10.22 -3.32 -11.04
N TYR A 30 -8.99 -2.81 -11.12
CA TYR A 30 -7.85 -3.36 -10.40
C TYR A 30 -8.05 -3.24 -8.89
N ILE A 31 -8.35 -2.04 -8.40
CA ILE A 31 -8.60 -1.79 -6.98
C ILE A 31 -9.77 -2.63 -6.49
N ASN A 32 -10.86 -2.71 -7.25
CA ASN A 32 -12.03 -3.51 -6.87
C ASN A 32 -11.74 -5.02 -6.80
N ALA A 33 -10.83 -5.54 -7.64
CA ALA A 33 -10.46 -6.95 -7.60
C ALA A 33 -9.49 -7.26 -6.43
N VAL A 34 -8.50 -6.39 -6.21
CA VAL A 34 -7.44 -6.56 -5.20
C VAL A 34 -7.92 -6.23 -3.79
N PHE A 35 -8.82 -5.24 -3.66
CA PHE A 35 -9.44 -4.76 -2.43
C PHE A 35 -10.96 -4.81 -2.55
N PRO A 36 -11.54 -6.02 -2.61
CA PRO A 36 -12.96 -6.19 -2.85
C PRO A 36 -13.81 -5.54 -1.77
N ARG A 37 -14.87 -4.85 -2.19
CA ARG A 37 -15.84 -4.17 -1.32
C ARG A 37 -15.19 -3.11 -0.41
N GLY A 38 -14.09 -2.47 -0.84
CA GLY A 38 -13.37 -1.44 -0.07
C GLY A 38 -14.22 -0.21 0.32
N LEU A 39 -15.35 0.03 -0.34
CA LEU A 39 -16.31 1.09 0.02
C LEU A 39 -17.35 0.66 1.08
N THR A 40 -17.37 -0.61 1.48
CA THR A 40 -18.23 -1.11 2.55
C THR A 40 -17.43 -1.24 3.85
N ASP A 41 -18.07 -1.07 5.00
CA ASP A 41 -17.38 -1.14 6.31
C ASP A 41 -16.61 -2.47 6.49
N GLY A 42 -17.21 -3.58 6.07
CA GLY A 42 -16.59 -4.91 6.17
C GLY A 42 -15.37 -5.08 5.25
N GLY A 43 -15.47 -4.67 3.98
CA GLY A 43 -14.35 -4.77 3.04
C GLY A 43 -13.23 -3.78 3.35
N HIS A 44 -13.58 -2.57 3.80
CA HIS A 44 -12.65 -1.56 4.28
C HIS A 44 -11.86 -2.09 5.48
N ARG A 45 -12.53 -2.62 6.51
CA ARG A 45 -11.89 -3.18 7.70
C ARG A 45 -10.91 -4.30 7.35
N ILE A 46 -11.31 -5.26 6.51
CA ILE A 46 -10.43 -6.35 6.06
C ILE A 46 -9.20 -5.78 5.33
N SER A 47 -9.39 -4.76 4.51
CA SER A 47 -8.29 -4.10 3.78
C SER A 47 -7.32 -3.40 4.74
N VAL A 48 -7.82 -2.73 5.78
CA VAL A 48 -7.00 -2.12 6.84
C VAL A 48 -6.18 -3.19 7.58
N GLU A 49 -6.83 -4.26 8.05
CA GLU A 49 -6.16 -5.37 8.75
C GLU A 49 -5.05 -5.98 7.87
N ARG A 50 -5.32 -6.17 6.58
CA ARG A 50 -4.35 -6.68 5.61
C ARG A 50 -3.17 -5.72 5.39
N MET A 51 -3.40 -4.41 5.28
CA MET A 51 -2.32 -3.43 5.09
C MET A 51 -1.46 -3.28 6.34
N LEU A 52 -2.07 -3.32 7.53
CA LEU A 52 -1.33 -3.32 8.80
C LEU A 52 -0.47 -4.58 8.94
N PHE A 53 -0.99 -5.75 8.56
CA PHE A 53 -0.20 -6.97 8.51
C PHE A 53 0.99 -6.84 7.54
N ILE A 54 0.77 -6.37 6.31
CA ILE A 54 1.85 -6.17 5.34
C ILE A 54 2.91 -5.20 5.89
N LYS A 55 2.50 -4.08 6.48
CA LYS A 55 3.40 -3.11 7.11
C LYS A 55 4.25 -3.72 8.22
N SER A 56 3.71 -4.67 9.00
CA SER A 56 4.43 -5.28 10.12
C SER A 56 5.45 -6.35 9.70
N VAL A 57 5.24 -7.01 8.55
CA VAL A 57 6.10 -8.10 8.08
C VAL A 57 7.07 -7.69 6.96
N ALA A 58 6.74 -6.66 6.18
CA ALA A 58 7.54 -6.21 5.05
C ALA A 58 8.33 -4.95 5.41
N SER A 59 9.61 -5.12 5.77
CA SER A 59 10.50 -4.00 6.17
C SER A 59 10.75 -2.95 5.08
N GLY A 60 10.51 -3.28 3.80
CA GLY A 60 10.57 -2.34 2.68
C GLY A 60 9.27 -1.54 2.47
N VAL A 61 8.19 -1.87 3.17
CA VAL A 61 6.92 -1.15 3.03
C VAL A 61 6.94 0.12 3.87
N TRP A 62 6.82 1.27 3.22
CA TRP A 62 6.77 2.58 3.85
C TRP A 62 5.45 3.27 3.57
N TRP A 63 4.93 4.02 4.53
CA TRP A 63 3.71 4.80 4.37
C TRP A 63 3.93 6.24 4.76
N ASP A 64 3.48 7.16 3.91
CA ASP A 64 3.43 8.58 4.18
C ASP A 64 1.99 9.07 4.22
N LYS A 65 1.76 10.11 5.01
CA LYS A 65 0.50 10.87 5.06
C LYS A 65 0.74 12.33 4.72
N VAL A 66 -0.29 12.95 4.18
CA VAL A 66 -0.37 14.40 3.97
C VAL A 66 -1.45 14.95 4.88
N VAL A 67 -1.10 15.95 5.70
CA VAL A 67 -2.00 16.63 6.62
C VAL A 67 -2.20 18.07 6.15
N ASP A 68 -3.45 18.53 6.11
CA ASP A 68 -3.75 19.96 5.96
C ASP A 68 -3.39 20.68 7.27
N SER A 69 -2.41 21.59 7.21
CA SER A 69 -1.93 22.29 8.40
C SER A 69 -2.97 23.21 9.04
N GLN A 70 -4.06 23.54 8.36
CA GLN A 70 -5.13 24.38 8.91
C GLN A 70 -6.15 23.57 9.71
N THR A 71 -6.53 22.39 9.23
CA THR A 71 -7.57 21.55 9.85
C THR A 71 -7.00 20.45 10.72
N GLY A 72 -5.74 20.07 10.50
CA GLY A 72 -5.12 18.90 11.12
C GLY A 72 -5.60 17.57 10.52
N GLU A 73 -6.41 17.60 9.45
CA GLU A 73 -6.95 16.39 8.82
C GLU A 73 -5.96 15.76 7.84
N ILE A 74 -5.94 14.43 7.83
CA ILE A 74 -5.27 13.68 6.77
C ILE A 74 -6.08 13.83 5.48
N VAL A 75 -5.43 14.36 4.44
CA VAL A 75 -6.02 14.62 3.12
C VAL A 75 -5.46 13.70 2.03
N GLY A 76 -4.46 12.89 2.35
CA GLY A 76 -3.92 11.89 1.44
C GLY A 76 -2.85 11.02 2.09
N GLY A 77 -2.39 10.02 1.35
CA GLY A 77 -1.28 9.17 1.75
C GLY A 77 -0.73 8.38 0.58
N ALA A 78 0.44 7.80 0.78
CA ALA A 78 1.12 6.95 -0.18
C ALA A 78 1.68 5.72 0.53
N MET A 79 1.64 4.59 -0.16
CA MET A 79 2.36 3.37 0.22
C MET A 79 3.48 3.16 -0.78
N TRP A 80 4.67 2.89 -0.28
CA TRP A 80 5.86 2.61 -1.06
C TRP A 80 6.38 1.21 -0.74
N ASN A 81 6.97 0.57 -1.73
CA ASN A 81 7.80 -0.61 -1.53
C ASN A 81 9.25 -0.23 -1.88
N LEU A 82 10.02 0.16 -0.86
CA LEU A 82 11.39 0.65 -0.99
C LEU A 82 12.36 -0.53 -0.82
N CYS A 83 13.01 -0.90 -1.92
CA CYS A 83 14.00 -1.96 -1.95
C CYS A 83 15.40 -1.35 -1.86
N GLU A 84 16.06 -1.47 -0.70
CA GLU A 84 17.41 -0.91 -0.48
C GLU A 84 18.54 -1.93 -0.74
N LYS A 85 18.33 -3.21 -0.38
CA LYS A 85 19.38 -4.24 -0.40
C LYS A 85 19.07 -5.41 -1.31
N GLU A 86 17.80 -5.79 -1.38
CA GLU A 86 17.31 -6.94 -2.13
C GLU A 86 16.17 -6.51 -3.04
N LYS A 87 16.08 -7.15 -4.21
CA LYS A 87 14.96 -6.93 -5.14
C LYS A 87 13.65 -7.34 -4.48
N PRO A 88 12.52 -6.70 -4.82
CA PRO A 88 11.25 -7.02 -4.19
C PRO A 88 10.93 -8.51 -4.42
N PRO A 89 10.56 -9.26 -3.37
CA PRO A 89 10.13 -10.64 -3.55
C PRO A 89 8.84 -10.66 -4.38
N VAL A 90 8.70 -11.65 -5.25
CA VAL A 90 7.43 -11.91 -5.91
C VAL A 90 6.49 -12.51 -4.88
N PHE A 91 5.51 -11.73 -4.44
CA PHE A 91 4.47 -12.20 -3.53
C PHE A 91 3.20 -12.48 -4.32
N GLU A 92 2.71 -13.72 -4.19
CA GLU A 92 1.35 -14.01 -4.60
C GLU A 92 0.39 -13.32 -3.64
N MET A 93 -0.55 -12.54 -4.18
CA MET A 93 -1.56 -11.90 -3.36
C MET A 93 -2.37 -12.92 -2.59
N ASP A 94 -2.47 -12.68 -1.29
CA ASP A 94 -3.39 -13.40 -0.40
C ASP A 94 -4.05 -12.42 0.59
N GLY A 95 -5.07 -12.90 1.30
CA GLY A 95 -5.83 -12.15 2.27
C GLY A 95 -6.54 -13.06 3.28
N PRO A 96 -6.99 -12.53 4.43
CA PRO A 96 -7.70 -13.31 5.43
C PRO A 96 -9.00 -13.91 4.87
N PRO A 97 -9.55 -14.96 5.52
CA PRO A 97 -10.84 -15.54 5.13
C PRO A 97 -11.93 -14.48 4.97
N GLY A 98 -12.71 -14.59 3.88
CA GLY A 98 -13.77 -13.63 3.57
C GLY A 98 -13.32 -12.40 2.77
N THR A 99 -12.04 -12.27 2.41
CA THR A 99 -11.56 -11.22 1.48
C THR A 99 -12.33 -11.31 0.15
N TRP A 100 -12.24 -12.43 -0.55
CA TRP A 100 -12.96 -12.66 -1.80
C TRP A 100 -14.26 -13.43 -1.58
N GLY A 101 -15.26 -13.17 -2.44
CA GLY A 101 -16.58 -13.81 -2.34
C GLY A 101 -16.55 -15.27 -2.79
N SER A 102 -15.61 -15.62 -3.66
CA SER A 102 -15.38 -16.98 -4.14
C SER A 102 -13.89 -17.23 -4.44
N GLU A 103 -13.53 -18.49 -4.59
CA GLU A 103 -12.19 -18.90 -5.05
C GLU A 103 -11.91 -18.42 -6.49
N LEU A 104 -12.95 -18.31 -7.33
CA LEU A 104 -12.81 -17.77 -8.68
C LEU A 104 -12.42 -16.28 -8.64
N ASP A 105 -13.06 -15.50 -7.77
CA ASP A 105 -12.73 -14.07 -7.60
C ASP A 105 -11.30 -13.89 -7.11
N LYS A 106 -10.84 -14.74 -6.18
CA LYS A 106 -9.45 -14.73 -5.70
C LYS A 106 -8.48 -14.99 -6.85
N ARG A 107 -8.73 -16.03 -7.65
CA ARG A 107 -7.88 -16.37 -8.81
C ARG A 107 -7.87 -15.27 -9.87
N TYR A 108 -9.03 -14.65 -10.12
CA TYR A 108 -9.12 -13.51 -11.03
C TYR A 108 -8.27 -12.35 -10.52
N ALA A 109 -8.39 -11.99 -9.24
CA ALA A 109 -7.63 -10.92 -8.63
C ALA A 109 -6.12 -11.21 -8.67
N GLN A 110 -5.70 -12.45 -8.37
CA GLN A 110 -4.30 -12.88 -8.46
C GLN A 110 -3.77 -12.83 -9.91
N ALA A 111 -4.57 -13.26 -10.89
CA ALA A 111 -4.20 -13.18 -12.30
C ALA A 111 -4.02 -11.73 -12.75
N LEU A 112 -4.94 -10.84 -12.34
CA LEU A 112 -4.86 -9.41 -12.65
C LEU A 112 -3.63 -8.76 -12.00
N GLN A 113 -3.36 -9.04 -10.72
CA GLN A 113 -2.14 -8.58 -10.04
C GLN A 113 -0.88 -9.08 -10.76
N ARG A 114 -0.82 -10.37 -11.11
CA ARG A 114 0.31 -10.96 -11.85
C ARG A 114 0.56 -10.24 -13.16
N SER A 115 -0.48 -9.96 -13.94
CA SER A 115 -0.33 -9.23 -15.21
C SER A 115 0.25 -7.83 -15.04
N PHE A 116 0.08 -7.19 -13.89
CA PHE A 116 0.65 -5.88 -13.60
C PHE A 116 2.15 -5.94 -13.28
N VAL A 117 2.61 -7.01 -12.62
CA VAL A 117 4.00 -7.15 -12.13
C VAL A 117 4.87 -8.05 -13.01
N GLU A 118 4.29 -8.74 -14.00
CA GLU A 118 5.00 -9.74 -14.80
C GLU A 118 6.18 -9.15 -15.58
N ASP A 119 5.97 -8.04 -16.28
CA ASP A 119 7.02 -7.42 -17.09
C ASP A 119 8.14 -6.84 -16.21
N GLU A 120 7.78 -6.20 -15.10
CA GLU A 120 8.73 -5.72 -14.11
C GLU A 120 9.55 -6.89 -13.53
N SER A 121 8.89 -7.99 -13.16
CA SER A 121 9.54 -9.18 -12.61
C SER A 121 10.51 -9.81 -13.61
N LYS A 122 10.12 -9.90 -14.90
CA LYS A 122 11.00 -10.38 -15.98
C LYS A 122 12.21 -9.45 -16.16
N LEU A 123 12.00 -8.14 -16.14
CA LEU A 123 13.08 -7.16 -16.24
C LEU A 123 14.08 -7.34 -15.10
N TRP A 124 13.59 -7.45 -13.85
CA TRP A 124 14.45 -7.69 -12.69
C TRP A 124 15.17 -9.03 -12.72
N ALA A 125 14.54 -10.09 -13.23
CA ALA A 125 15.18 -11.41 -13.33
C ALA A 125 16.25 -11.46 -14.43
N ALA A 126 15.98 -10.84 -15.59
CA ALA A 126 16.88 -10.84 -16.73
C ALA A 126 18.08 -9.90 -16.54
N ASN A 127 17.97 -8.90 -15.66
CA ASN A 127 18.98 -7.86 -15.51
C ASN A 127 19.46 -7.73 -14.06
N ASN A 128 20.79 -7.64 -13.86
CA ASN A 128 21.36 -7.30 -12.56
C ASN A 128 21.42 -5.78 -12.36
N LEU A 129 20.29 -5.08 -12.59
CA LEU A 129 20.22 -3.64 -12.44
C LEU A 129 20.38 -3.24 -10.96
N PRO A 130 21.11 -2.14 -10.67
CA PRO A 130 21.21 -1.62 -9.32
C PRO A 130 19.84 -1.13 -8.85
N LEU A 131 19.56 -1.29 -7.55
CA LEU A 131 18.40 -0.68 -6.92
C LEU A 131 18.63 0.83 -6.84
N LEU A 132 17.80 1.61 -7.54
CA LEU A 132 17.75 3.06 -7.34
C LEU A 132 16.91 3.33 -6.09
N GLY A 133 17.58 3.51 -4.95
CA GLY A 133 16.94 4.04 -3.74
C GLY A 133 16.56 5.50 -3.91
N MET A 134 15.64 5.99 -3.06
CA MET A 134 15.41 7.44 -2.96
C MET A 134 16.74 8.14 -2.65
N PRO A 135 17.07 9.27 -3.32
CA PRO A 135 18.19 10.10 -2.90
C PRO A 135 17.99 10.49 -1.43
N ASP A 136 19.09 10.60 -0.67
CA ASP A 136 19.10 10.95 0.75
C ASP A 136 18.31 12.25 1.03
N LEU A 137 16.99 12.15 1.17
CA LEU A 137 16.17 13.16 1.77
C LEU A 137 16.44 13.09 3.28
N PRO A 138 16.70 14.22 3.96
CA PRO A 138 17.02 14.22 5.38
C PRO A 138 15.92 13.51 6.16
N ARG A 139 16.22 12.29 6.63
CA ARG A 139 15.33 11.49 7.45
C ARG A 139 15.29 12.15 8.82
N SER A 140 14.24 12.91 9.13
CA SER A 140 14.08 13.49 10.47
C SER A 140 13.69 12.38 11.45
N HIS A 141 14.65 11.56 11.83
CA HIS A 141 14.55 10.74 13.03
C HIS A 141 14.69 11.69 14.23
N ALA A 142 13.59 12.28 14.67
CA ALA A 142 13.55 12.75 16.05
C ALA A 142 13.59 11.50 16.93
N PRO A 143 14.61 11.32 17.80
CA PRO A 143 14.61 10.24 18.76
C PRO A 143 13.46 10.47 19.72
N ILE A 144 12.60 9.47 19.88
CA ILE A 144 11.69 9.42 21.03
C ILE A 144 12.59 9.08 22.24
N THR A 145 13.03 10.10 22.96
CA THR A 145 13.58 9.92 24.31
C THR A 145 12.45 9.43 25.22
N GLN A 146 12.73 8.32 25.92
CA GLN A 146 11.91 7.73 26.98
C GLN A 146 11.67 8.71 28.13
#